data_AF-A0A1Y3QRR5-F1
#
_entry.id   AF-A0A1Y3QRR5-F1
#
_cell.length_a   1.000
_cell.length_b   1.000
_cell.length_c   1.000
_cell.angle_alpha   90.00
_cell.angle_beta   90.00
_cell.angle_gamma   90.00
#
_symmetry.space_group_name_H-M   'P 1'
#
loop_
_entity.id
_entity.type
_entity.pdbx_description
1 polymer ?
#
loop_
_entity_poly.entity_id
_entity_poly.type
_entity_poly.pdbx_seq_one_letter_code
_entity_poly.pdbx_strand_id
1 'polypeptide(L)'
;MERAKAFLEAVATNENLAKALSGIKTREELLAFAASHGHDLTEQDLKDIVKIGSVYLKHKAGEPLSDEELEMVSGGFLVYLIGVGIVAVSAIISAAITTGALLIWDEYN
;
A
#
# COMPACT_ATOMS: atom_id res chain seq x y z
N MET A 1 -7.97 6.25 7.40
CA MET A 1 -8.27 5.10 6.51
C MET A 1 -8.95 5.46 5.19
N GLU A 2 -9.95 6.34 5.13
CA GLU A 2 -10.62 6.66 3.85
C GLU A 2 -9.66 7.23 2.80
N ARG A 3 -8.75 8.13 3.18
CA ARG A 3 -7.74 8.71 2.26
C ARG A 3 -6.77 7.66 1.74
N ALA A 4 -6.32 6.75 2.61
CA ALA A 4 -5.50 5.60 2.24
C ALA A 4 -6.18 4.71 1.18
N LYS A 5 -7.46 4.40 1.37
CA LYS A 5 -8.26 3.63 0.40
C LYS A 5 -8.42 4.39 -0.92
N ALA A 6 -8.78 5.67 -0.87
CA ALA A 6 -8.93 6.50 -2.07
C ALA A 6 -7.63 6.61 -2.88
N PHE A 7 -6.48 6.73 -2.21
CA PHE A 7 -5.18 6.73 -2.87
C PHE A 7 -4.89 5.37 -3.52
N LEU A 8 -5.08 4.27 -2.80
CA LEU A 8 -4.87 2.92 -3.36
C LEU A 8 -5.81 2.62 -4.54
N GLU A 9 -7.05 3.11 -4.50
CA GLU A 9 -8.00 3.02 -5.62
C GLU A 9 -7.60 3.89 -6.81
N ALA A 10 -7.10 5.10 -6.58
CA ALA A 10 -6.56 5.94 -7.65
C ALA A 10 -5.37 5.25 -8.34
N VAL A 11 -4.50 4.61 -7.57
CA VAL A 11 -3.37 3.84 -8.09
C VAL A 11 -3.84 2.58 -8.83
N ALA A 12 -4.89 1.94 -8.33
CA ALA A 12 -5.52 0.78 -8.95
C ALA A 12 -6.04 1.06 -10.36
N THR A 13 -6.68 2.22 -10.50
CA THR A 13 -7.42 2.61 -11.69
C THR A 13 -6.57 3.43 -12.67
N ASN A 14 -5.38 3.87 -12.25
CA ASN A 14 -4.49 4.70 -13.06
C ASN A 14 -3.10 4.07 -13.17
N GLU A 15 -2.84 3.41 -14.30
CA GLU A 15 -1.56 2.76 -14.59
C GLU A 15 -0.37 3.73 -14.55
N ASN A 16 -0.57 5.01 -14.88
CA ASN A 16 0.50 6.01 -14.81
C ASN A 16 0.88 6.30 -13.35
N LEU A 17 -0.09 6.34 -12.44
CA LEU A 17 0.18 6.46 -11.01
C LEU A 17 0.91 5.22 -10.48
N ALA A 18 0.44 4.03 -10.86
CA ALA A 18 1.07 2.77 -10.48
C ALA A 18 2.54 2.69 -10.94
N LYS A 19 2.83 3.12 -12.18
CA LYS A 19 4.21 3.19 -12.70
C LYS A 19 5.04 4.24 -11.96
N ALA A 20 4.51 5.44 -11.74
CA ALA A 20 5.25 6.48 -11.05
C ALA A 20 5.59 6.06 -9.60
N LEU A 21 4.67 5.38 -8.92
CA LEU A 21 4.90 4.82 -7.58
C LEU A 21 6.00 3.77 -7.53
N SER A 22 6.21 3.00 -8.60
CA SER A 22 7.33 2.04 -8.65
C SER A 22 8.71 2.72 -8.60
N GLY A 23 8.78 4.01 -8.93
CA GLY A 23 10.00 4.81 -8.85
C GLY A 23 10.23 5.46 -7.48
N ILE A 24 9.23 5.47 -6.60
CA ILE A 24 9.29 6.11 -5.29
C ILE A 24 10.01 5.19 -4.31
N LYS A 25 11.01 5.73 -3.60
CA LYS A 25 11.83 4.95 -2.68
C LYS A 25 11.69 5.38 -1.23
N THR A 26 11.24 6.60 -1.00
CA THR A 26 11.17 7.17 0.34
C THR A 26 9.75 7.58 0.70
N ARG A 27 9.51 7.66 2.01
CA ARG A 27 8.25 8.16 2.58
C ARG A 27 7.95 9.58 2.09
N GLU A 28 8.95 10.46 2.08
CA GLU A 28 8.78 11.86 1.72
C GLU A 28 8.38 12.01 0.24
N GLU A 29 9.01 11.24 -0.65
CA GLU A 29 8.63 11.18 -2.06
C GLU A 29 7.21 10.62 -2.23
N LEU A 30 6.82 9.62 -1.45
CA LEU A 30 5.47 9.07 -1.49
C LEU A 30 4.41 10.11 -1.08
N LEU A 31 4.67 10.87 -0.02
CA LEU A 31 3.79 11.95 0.44
C LEU A 31 3.71 13.08 -0.58
N ALA A 32 4.86 13.53 -1.10
CA ALA A 32 4.92 14.58 -2.11
C ALA A 32 4.22 14.16 -3.41
N PHE A 33 4.38 12.89 -3.80
CA PHE A 33 3.71 12.31 -4.96
C PHE A 33 2.19 12.27 -4.77
N ALA A 34 1.73 11.74 -3.64
CA ALA A 34 0.30 11.70 -3.34
C ALA A 34 -0.30 13.13 -3.33
N ALA A 35 0.37 14.08 -2.68
CA ALA A 35 -0.07 15.48 -2.65
C ALA A 35 -0.12 16.10 -4.06
N SER A 36 0.88 15.82 -4.90
CA SER A 36 0.92 16.28 -6.30
C SER A 36 -0.22 15.73 -7.16
N HIS A 37 -0.78 14.58 -6.78
CA HIS A 37 -1.93 13.97 -7.43
C HIS A 37 -3.27 14.27 -6.72
N GLY A 38 -3.29 15.24 -5.80
CA GLY A 38 -4.51 15.69 -5.11
C GLY A 38 -4.90 14.83 -3.90
N HIS A 39 -4.02 13.93 -3.45
CA HIS A 39 -4.20 13.11 -2.27
C HIS A 39 -3.31 13.62 -1.13
N ASP A 40 -3.88 14.41 -0.22
CA ASP A 40 -3.19 14.88 0.98
C ASP A 40 -3.14 13.75 2.03
N LEU A 41 -2.11 12.91 1.92
CA LEU A 41 -1.87 11.80 2.84
C LEU A 41 -1.12 12.27 4.09
N THR A 42 -1.55 11.77 5.23
CA THR A 42 -0.84 11.95 6.51
C THR A 42 0.00 10.72 6.86
N GLU A 43 0.86 10.82 7.88
CA GLU A 43 1.56 9.64 8.42
C GLU A 43 0.61 8.54 8.88
N GLN A 44 -0.58 8.89 9.38
CA GLN A 44 -1.58 7.90 9.77
C GLN A 44 -2.13 7.19 8.54
N ASP A 45 -2.35 7.91 7.44
CA ASP A 45 -2.78 7.30 6.18
C ASP A 45 -1.71 6.38 5.60
N LEU A 46 -0.42 6.72 5.74
CA LEU A 46 0.67 5.82 5.36
C LEU A 46 0.65 4.51 6.16
N LYS A 47 0.42 4.58 7.48
CA LYS A 47 0.26 3.38 8.32
C LYS A 47 -0.94 2.55 7.87
N ASP A 48 -2.05 3.20 7.53
CA ASP A 48 -3.23 2.52 7.00
C ASP A 48 -2.93 1.85 5.65
N ILE A 49 -2.19 2.51 4.76
CA ILE A 49 -1.75 1.95 3.48
C ILE A 49 -0.87 0.72 3.68
N VAL A 50 0.10 0.80 4.59
CA VAL A 50 0.97 -0.35 4.95
C VAL A 50 0.12 -1.49 5.50
N LYS A 51 -0.84 -1.21 6.40
CA LYS A 51 -1.74 -2.22 6.95
C LYS A 51 -2.55 -2.92 5.85
N ILE A 52 -3.21 -2.14 4.99
CA ILE A 52 -4.00 -2.66 3.86
C ILE A 52 -3.11 -3.50 2.93
N GLY A 53 -1.92 -2.99 2.60
CA GLY A 53 -0.97 -3.66 1.73
C GLY A 53 -0.41 -4.96 2.32
N SER A 54 -0.12 -5.00 3.61
CA SER A 54 0.31 -6.22 4.30
C SER A 54 -0.78 -7.28 4.31
N VAL A 55 -2.03 -6.91 4.57
CA VAL A 55 -3.18 -7.85 4.50
C VAL A 55 -3.35 -8.36 3.07
N TYR A 56 -3.23 -7.50 2.06
CA TYR A 56 -3.25 -7.89 0.65
C TYR A 56 -2.18 -8.93 0.32
N LEU A 57 -0.93 -8.71 0.76
CA LEU A 57 0.18 -9.63 0.51
C LEU A 57 -0.01 -10.97 1.21
N LYS A 58 -0.39 -10.96 2.49
CA LYS A 58 -0.73 -12.19 3.23
C LYS A 58 -1.84 -12.98 2.55
N HIS A 59 -2.93 -12.29 2.17
CA HIS A 59 -4.05 -12.91 1.49
C HIS A 59 -3.62 -13.54 0.15
N LYS A 60 -2.81 -12.81 -0.63
CA LYS A 60 -2.28 -13.29 -1.91
C LYS A 60 -1.31 -14.46 -1.74
N ALA A 61 -0.52 -14.47 -0.67
CA ALA A 61 0.39 -15.56 -0.31
C ALA A 61 -0.35 -16.78 0.26
N GLY A 62 -1.64 -16.66 0.57
CA GLY A 62 -2.41 -17.70 1.24
C GLY A 62 -2.08 -17.83 2.73
N GLU A 63 -1.47 -16.81 3.33
CA GLU A 63 -1.21 -16.77 4.76
C GLU A 63 -2.49 -16.57 5.57
N PRO A 64 -2.58 -17.16 6.77
CA PRO A 64 -3.72 -16.95 7.64
C PRO A 64 -3.81 -15.48 8.06
N LEU A 65 -4.99 -14.90 7.84
CA LEU A 65 -5.34 -13.57 8.30
C LEU A 65 -6.04 -13.67 9.66
N SER A 66 -5.76 -12.70 10.53
CA SER A 66 -6.46 -12.54 11.82
C SER A 66 -7.90 -12.06 11.59
N ASP A 67 -8.80 -12.21 12.56
CA ASP A 67 -10.21 -11.79 12.42
C ASP A 67 -10.36 -10.32 12.00
N GLU A 68 -9.54 -9.42 12.55
CA GLU A 68 -9.50 -8.00 12.16
C GLU A 68 -9.03 -7.78 10.71
N GLU A 69 -8.09 -8.60 10.24
CA GLU A 69 -7.56 -8.55 8.87
C GLU A 69 -8.59 -9.15 7.89
N LEU A 70 -9.29 -10.20 8.30
CA LEU A 70 -10.38 -10.82 7.56
C LEU A 70 -11.57 -9.87 7.39
N GLU A 71 -11.91 -9.09 8.43
CA GLU A 71 -12.94 -8.06 8.33
C GLU A 71 -12.57 -6.98 7.30
N MET A 72 -11.29 -6.65 7.19
CA MET A 72 -10.80 -5.73 6.17
C MET A 72 -10.91 -6.31 4.76
N VAL A 73 -10.68 -7.61 4.58
CA VAL A 73 -10.86 -8.31 3.29
C VAL A 73 -12.33 -8.46 2.94
N SER A 74 -13.18 -8.80 3.90
CA SER A 74 -14.63 -8.97 3.72
C SER A 74 -15.33 -7.66 3.39
N GLY A 75 -14.74 -6.53 3.76
CA GLY A 75 -15.13 -5.19 3.30
C GLY A 75 -15.01 -4.96 1.79
N GLY A 76 -14.55 -5.95 1.01
CA GLY A 76 -14.58 -5.97 -0.45
C GLY A 76 -13.50 -5.14 -1.15
N PHE A 77 -12.95 -4.14 -0.47
CA PHE A 77 -11.91 -3.26 -1.01
C PHE A 77 -10.64 -4.04 -1.40
N LEU A 78 -10.17 -4.96 -0.55
CA LEU A 78 -8.98 -5.77 -0.86
C LEU A 78 -9.24 -6.75 -2.00
N VAL A 79 -10.44 -7.36 -2.04
CA VAL A 79 -10.86 -8.25 -3.13
C VAL A 79 -10.88 -7.50 -4.46
N TYR A 80 -11.34 -6.25 -4.46
CA TYR A 80 -11.26 -5.37 -5.62
C TYR A 80 -9.80 -5.17 -6.06
N LEU A 81 -8.90 -4.75 -5.16
CA LEU A 81 -7.48 -4.53 -5.49
C LEU A 81 -6.79 -5.79 -6.06
N ILE A 82 -7.14 -6.98 -5.56
CA ILE A 82 -6.67 -8.27 -6.09
C ILE A 82 -7.22 -8.51 -7.50
N GLY A 83 -8.51 -8.27 -7.71
CA GLY A 83 -9.17 -8.43 -9.00
C GLY A 83 -8.57 -7.56 -10.11
N VAL A 84 -8.11 -6.35 -9.78
CA VAL A 84 -7.39 -5.46 -10.74
C VAL A 84 -5.89 -5.77 -10.87
N GLY A 85 -5.33 -6.70 -10.10
CA GLY A 85 -3.97 -7.19 -10.30
C GLY A 85 -2.86 -6.18 -9.98
N ILE A 86 -3.06 -5.30 -9.01
CA ILE A 86 -2.17 -4.17 -8.78
C ILE A 86 -0.85 -4.63 -8.16
N VAL A 87 0.24 -4.42 -8.89
CA VAL A 87 1.62 -4.68 -8.44
C VAL A 87 2.19 -3.49 -7.65
N ALA A 88 1.64 -2.28 -7.83
CA ALA A 88 2.14 -1.07 -7.19
C ALA A 88 1.95 -1.05 -5.65
N VAL A 89 1.04 -1.86 -5.10
CA VAL A 89 0.80 -1.90 -3.64
C VAL A 89 2.07 -2.25 -2.87
N SER A 90 2.87 -3.21 -3.35
CA SER A 90 4.13 -3.57 -2.70
C SER A 90 5.17 -2.45 -2.74
N ALA A 91 5.26 -1.71 -3.85
CA ALA A 91 6.16 -0.55 -3.95
C ALA A 91 5.79 0.56 -2.97
N ILE A 92 4.49 0.82 -2.78
CA ILE A 92 4.00 1.82 -1.82
C ILE A 92 4.37 1.42 -0.38
N ILE A 93 4.18 0.14 -0.03
CA ILE A 93 4.54 -0.39 1.29
C ILE A 93 6.05 -0.18 1.53
N SER A 94 6.90 -0.59 0.59
CA SER A 94 8.34 -0.41 0.70
C SER A 94 8.72 1.07 0.90
N ALA A 95 8.15 1.98 0.10
CA ALA A 95 8.41 3.41 0.25
C ALA A 95 7.90 3.99 1.58
N ALA A 96 6.72 3.58 2.06
CA ALA A 96 6.11 4.08 3.30
C ALA A 96 6.89 3.68 4.57
N ILE A 97 7.56 2.53 4.51
CA ILE A 97 8.37 1.97 5.61
C ILE A 97 9.83 2.47 5.54
N THR A 98 10.33 2.81 4.35
CA THR A 98 11.70 3.31 4.14
C THR A 98 11.88 4.70 4.74
N THR A 99 12.18 4.69 6.04
CA THR A 99 12.82 5.77 6.79
C THR A 99 14.25 5.27 6.97
N GLY A 100 15.21 5.85 6.25
CA GLY A 100 16.42 5.14 5.79
C GLY A 100 17.27 4.39 6.83
N ALA A 101 17.04 3.08 7.01
CA ALA A 101 18.06 2.10 7.44
C ALA A 101 17.58 0.64 7.59
N LEU A 102 16.31 0.34 7.87
CA LEU A 102 15.94 -1.00 8.36
C LEU A 102 14.70 -1.54 7.64
N LEU A 103 14.60 -2.87 7.51
CA LEU A 103 13.45 -3.68 7.05
C LEU A 103 13.55 -4.39 5.69
N ILE A 104 14.73 -4.53 5.07
CA ILE A 104 14.96 -5.57 4.03
C ILE A 104 16.25 -6.37 4.30
N TRP A 105 16.60 -6.61 5.56
CA TRP A 105 17.75 -7.46 5.93
C TRP A 105 17.50 -8.43 7.08
N ASP A 106 16.28 -8.52 7.61
CA ASP A 106 15.96 -9.47 8.71
C ASP A 106 15.33 -10.78 8.22
N GLU A 107 14.93 -10.89 6.94
CA GLU A 107 14.29 -12.09 6.40
C GLU A 107 15.24 -13.00 5.59
N TYR A 108 16.56 -12.90 5.82
CA TYR A 108 17.58 -13.74 5.16
C TYR A 108 18.77 -14.14 6.07
N ASN A 109 18.60 -14.18 7.40
CA ASN A 109 19.63 -14.74 8.29
C ASN A 109 19.06 -15.59 9.43
#